data_AF-A0AAX3I6B3-F1
#
_entry.id   AF-A0AAX3I6B3-F1
#
_cell.length_a   1.000
_cell.length_b   1.000
_cell.length_c   1.000
_cell.angle_alpha   90.00
_cell.angle_beta   90.00
_cell.angle_gamma   90.00
#
_symmetry.space_group_name_H-M   'P 1'
#
loop_
_entity.id
_entity.type
_entity.pdbx_description
1 polymer ?
#
loop_
_entity_poly.entity_id
_entity_poly.type
_entity_poly.pdbx_seq_one_letter_code
_entity_poly.pdbx_strand_id
1 'polypeptide(L)'
;MKPTAINSAVGALKLVPMYLNHPTVVSRATLIGASAEAVALLEALPCVSVELAEVFRCVDAVIADGQVAYVTPVKCPEYPYGAVVADAKGNVLAAAKGKSKEGLAELIRLKLVPRKEGHGEESA
;
A
#
# COMPACT_ATOMS: atom_id res chain seq x y z
N MET A 1 21.90 5.49 0.46
CA MET A 1 20.50 5.23 0.08
C MET A 1 20.26 5.86 -1.28
N LYS A 2 19.75 5.14 -2.29
CA LYS A 2 19.38 5.76 -3.57
C LYS A 2 18.16 6.68 -3.34
N PRO A 3 18.13 7.89 -3.93
CA PRO A 3 16.95 8.74 -3.84
C PRO A 3 15.74 8.02 -4.45
N THR A 4 14.62 8.02 -3.73
CA THR A 4 13.34 7.51 -4.22
C THR A 4 12.66 8.60 -5.05
N ALA A 5 11.70 8.24 -5.92
CA ALA A 5 10.88 9.21 -6.64
C ALA A 5 10.23 10.25 -5.71
N ILE A 6 9.76 9.81 -4.54
CA ILE A 6 9.20 10.68 -3.50
C ILE A 6 10.25 11.68 -2.98
N ASN A 7 11.47 11.22 -2.67
CA ASN A 7 12.53 12.10 -2.18
C ASN A 7 12.94 13.14 -3.23
N SER A 8 13.02 12.74 -4.51
CA SER A 8 13.28 13.64 -5.63
C SER A 8 12.18 14.69 -5.78
N ALA A 9 10.90 14.29 -5.68
CA ALA A 9 9.76 15.20 -5.74
C ALA A 9 9.74 16.21 -4.59
N VAL A 10 10.00 15.75 -3.36
CA VAL A 10 10.14 16.64 -2.20
C VAL A 10 11.30 17.63 -2.41
N GLY A 11 12.42 17.17 -2.96
CA GLY A 11 13.56 18.02 -3.31
C GLY A 11 13.19 19.11 -4.32
N ALA A 12 12.54 18.74 -5.42
CA ALA A 12 12.09 19.68 -6.44
C ALA A 12 11.09 20.71 -5.89
N LEU A 13 10.11 20.27 -5.07
CA LEU A 13 9.13 21.17 -4.45
C LEU A 13 9.78 22.18 -3.48
N LYS A 14 10.85 21.79 -2.77
CA LYS A 14 11.61 22.71 -1.90
C LYS A 14 12.33 23.82 -2.67
N LEU A 15 12.59 23.65 -3.97
CA LEU A 15 13.18 24.70 -4.81
C LEU A 15 12.19 25.82 -5.14
N VAL A 16 10.87 25.56 -5.09
CA VAL A 16 9.83 26.56 -5.38
C VAL A 16 9.94 27.78 -4.47
N PRO A 17 9.89 27.66 -3.13
CA PRO A 17 10.05 28.83 -2.25
C PRO A 17 11.44 29.46 -2.37
N MET A 18 12.50 28.69 -2.66
CA MET A 18 13.84 29.25 -2.88
C MET A 18 13.86 30.16 -4.12
N TYR A 19 13.24 29.73 -5.22
CA TYR A 19 13.15 30.52 -6.44
C TYR A 19 12.27 31.76 -6.27
N LEU A 20 11.12 31.64 -5.60
CA LEU A 20 10.19 32.75 -5.39
C LEU A 20 10.74 33.82 -4.43
N ASN A 21 11.42 33.40 -3.36
CA ASN A 21 11.96 34.32 -2.36
C ASN A 21 13.35 34.86 -2.75
N HIS A 22 14.15 34.06 -3.47
CA HIS A 22 15.54 34.37 -3.83
C HIS A 22 15.87 33.90 -5.26
N PRO A 23 15.34 34.56 -6.31
CA PRO A 23 15.42 34.09 -7.70
C PRO A 23 16.84 34.01 -8.28
N THR A 24 17.84 34.61 -7.62
CA THR A 24 19.26 34.51 -8.01
C THR A 24 19.98 33.29 -7.44
N VAL A 25 19.42 32.63 -6.41
CA VAL A 25 20.03 31.47 -5.74
C VAL A 25 19.78 30.18 -6.53
N VAL A 26 18.61 30.05 -7.15
CA VAL A 26 18.23 28.90 -7.97
C VAL A 26 17.83 29.40 -9.35
N SER A 27 18.42 28.84 -10.41
CA SER A 27 18.03 29.23 -11.76
C SER A 27 16.66 28.65 -12.14
N ARG A 28 15.93 29.35 -13.02
CA ARG A 28 14.67 28.83 -13.60
C ARG A 28 14.89 27.47 -14.27
N ALA A 29 16.02 27.28 -14.95
CA ALA A 29 16.35 26.02 -15.62
C ALA A 29 16.53 24.87 -14.61
N THR A 30 17.16 25.13 -13.47
CA THR A 30 17.33 24.16 -12.38
C THR A 30 15.98 23.73 -11.81
N LEU A 31 15.08 24.69 -11.52
CA LEU A 31 13.75 24.39 -11.00
C LEU A 31 12.95 23.52 -11.99
N ILE A 32 12.96 23.89 -13.27
CA ILE A 32 12.24 23.14 -14.32
C ILE A 32 12.82 21.74 -14.50
N GLY A 33 14.15 21.62 -14.59
CA GLY A 33 14.82 20.33 -14.74
C GLY A 33 14.54 19.38 -13.58
N ALA A 34 14.70 19.87 -12.33
CA ALA A 34 14.41 19.07 -11.15
C ALA A 34 12.93 18.65 -11.06
N SER A 35 12.01 19.53 -11.46
CA SER A 35 10.57 19.22 -11.48
C SER A 35 10.24 18.17 -12.55
N ALA A 36 10.79 18.31 -13.76
CA ALA A 36 10.57 17.36 -14.85
C ALA A 36 11.11 15.97 -14.51
N GLU A 37 12.32 15.89 -13.93
CA GLU A 37 12.88 14.62 -13.48
C GLU A 37 12.03 13.98 -12.37
N ALA A 38 11.58 14.77 -11.39
CA ALA A 38 10.72 14.28 -10.32
C ALA A 38 9.39 13.73 -10.85
N VAL A 39 8.76 14.42 -11.81
CA VAL A 39 7.52 13.94 -12.45
C VAL A 39 7.77 12.63 -13.18
N ALA A 40 8.81 12.54 -14.01
CA ALA A 40 9.13 11.32 -14.75
C ALA A 40 9.39 10.14 -13.80
N LEU A 41 10.07 10.37 -12.67
CA LEU A 41 10.29 9.34 -11.65
C LEU A 41 9.00 8.90 -10.97
N LEU A 42 8.06 9.81 -10.71
CA LEU A 42 6.76 9.50 -10.12
C LEU A 42 5.86 8.74 -11.11
N GLU A 43 5.83 9.15 -12.38
CA GLU A 43 5.06 8.48 -13.44
C GLU A 43 5.59 7.07 -13.72
N ALA A 44 6.89 6.83 -13.52
CA ALA A 44 7.50 5.52 -13.65
C ALA A 44 7.22 4.59 -12.46
N LEU A 45 6.61 5.07 -11.36
CA LEU A 45 6.26 4.20 -10.24
C LEU A 45 5.17 3.21 -10.67
N PRO A 46 5.35 1.90 -10.42
CA PRO A 46 4.27 0.95 -10.67
C PRO A 46 3.07 1.29 -9.78
N CYS A 47 1.90 1.54 -10.39
CA CYS A 47 0.63 1.87 -9.70
C CYS A 47 0.36 0.93 -8.52
N VAL A 48 0.63 -0.36 -8.73
CA VAL A 48 0.46 -1.42 -7.74
C VAL A 48 1.26 -1.21 -6.44
N SER A 49 2.39 -0.50 -6.47
CA SER A 49 3.24 -0.29 -5.29
C SER A 49 2.64 0.75 -4.34
N VAL A 50 1.99 1.79 -4.87
CA VAL A 50 1.28 2.79 -4.07
C VAL A 50 -0.01 2.20 -3.52
N GLU A 51 -0.73 1.45 -4.35
CA GLU A 51 -1.97 0.76 -3.95
C GLU A 51 -1.73 -0.25 -2.83
N LEU A 52 -0.61 -0.97 -2.83
CA LEU A 52 -0.29 -1.94 -1.77
C LEU A 52 -0.17 -1.34 -0.37
N ALA A 53 0.34 -0.11 -0.25
CA ALA A 53 0.41 0.57 1.05
C ALA A 53 -1.00 0.90 1.57
N GLU A 54 -1.91 1.29 0.67
CA GLU A 54 -3.32 1.51 1.03
C GLU A 54 -4.02 0.19 1.39
N VAL A 55 -3.77 -0.88 0.63
CA VAL A 55 -4.28 -2.22 0.91
C VAL A 55 -3.82 -2.70 2.28
N PHE A 56 -2.53 -2.55 2.60
CA PHE A 56 -1.98 -2.87 3.92
C PHE A 56 -2.75 -2.13 5.01
N ARG A 57 -2.87 -0.79 4.90
CA ARG A 57 -3.57 0.02 5.91
C ARG A 57 -5.04 -0.39 6.09
N CYS A 58 -5.74 -0.72 5.00
CA CYS A 58 -7.13 -1.19 5.08
C CYS A 58 -7.24 -2.54 5.79
N VAL A 59 -6.33 -3.48 5.52
CA VAL A 59 -6.32 -4.80 6.18
C VAL A 59 -5.89 -4.67 7.64
N ASP A 60 -4.86 -3.88 7.94
CA ASP A 60 -4.35 -3.64 9.29
C ASP A 60 -5.42 -3.02 10.21
N ALA A 61 -6.27 -2.15 9.66
CA ALA A 61 -7.36 -1.53 10.41
C ALA A 61 -8.48 -2.50 10.86
N VAL A 62 -8.52 -3.74 10.36
CA VAL A 62 -9.57 -4.72 10.67
C VAL A 62 -9.06 -5.95 11.45
N ILE A 63 -7.78 -5.99 11.78
CA ILE A 63 -7.17 -7.07 12.58
C ILE A 63 -6.98 -6.64 14.03
N ALA A 64 -6.84 -7.61 14.93
CA ALA A 64 -6.66 -7.36 16.37
C ALA A 64 -5.17 -7.21 16.74
N ASP A 65 -4.91 -6.61 17.90
CA ASP A 65 -3.57 -6.55 18.48
C ASP A 65 -2.92 -7.94 18.57
N GLY A 66 -1.65 -8.04 18.20
CA GLY A 66 -0.90 -9.30 18.16
C GLY A 66 -1.12 -10.13 16.89
N GLN A 67 -1.97 -9.66 15.96
CA GLN A 67 -2.05 -10.17 14.60
C GLN A 67 -1.17 -9.33 13.67
N VAL A 68 -0.66 -9.95 12.60
CA VAL A 68 0.19 -9.28 11.60
C VAL A 68 -0.39 -9.51 10.22
N ALA A 69 -0.61 -8.42 9.48
CA ALA A 69 -1.02 -8.46 8.08
C ALA A 69 0.18 -8.54 7.13
N TYR A 70 0.05 -9.36 6.10
CA TYR A 70 0.95 -9.39 4.95
C TYR A 70 0.10 -9.20 3.70
N VAL A 71 0.43 -8.19 2.89
CA VAL A 71 -0.28 -7.92 1.63
C VAL A 71 0.64 -8.13 0.46
N THR A 72 0.09 -8.64 -0.64
CA THR A 72 0.85 -8.94 -1.85
C THR A 72 0.03 -8.57 -3.08
N PRO A 73 0.68 -8.09 -4.16
CA PRO A 73 0.05 -8.08 -5.45
C PRO A 73 -0.12 -9.53 -5.92
N VAL A 74 -1.19 -9.79 -6.65
CA VAL A 74 -1.52 -11.10 -7.21
C VAL A 74 -1.58 -10.97 -8.73
N LYS A 75 -1.03 -11.94 -9.45
CA LYS A 75 -1.10 -12.03 -10.92
C LYS A 75 -2.49 -12.51 -11.38
N CYS A 76 -3.54 -11.82 -10.95
CA CYS A 76 -4.93 -12.11 -11.30
C CYS A 76 -5.65 -10.78 -11.50
N PRO A 77 -6.04 -10.42 -12.74
CA PRO A 77 -6.71 -9.15 -13.02
C PRO A 77 -8.02 -8.99 -12.25
N GLU A 78 -8.75 -10.08 -12.03
CA GLU A 78 -10.01 -10.07 -11.27
C GLU A 78 -9.82 -9.91 -9.76
N TYR A 79 -8.66 -10.26 -9.22
CA TYR A 79 -8.35 -10.17 -7.78
C TYR A 79 -6.89 -9.77 -7.61
N PRO A 80 -6.55 -8.49 -7.86
CA PRO A 80 -5.16 -8.05 -7.92
C PRO A 80 -4.47 -8.00 -6.56
N TYR A 81 -5.23 -8.09 -5.47
CA TYR A 81 -4.72 -7.99 -4.11
C TYR A 81 -4.90 -9.29 -3.34
N GLY A 82 -3.89 -9.68 -2.57
CA GLY A 82 -3.92 -10.79 -1.62
C GLY A 82 -3.51 -10.33 -0.24
N ALA A 83 -4.11 -10.92 0.78
CA ALA A 83 -3.72 -10.72 2.17
C ALA A 83 -3.65 -12.04 2.93
N VAL A 84 -2.69 -12.13 3.84
CA VAL A 84 -2.56 -13.18 4.86
C VAL A 84 -2.43 -12.48 6.21
N VAL A 85 -3.20 -12.94 7.20
CA VAL A 85 -3.10 -12.50 8.58
C VAL A 85 -2.59 -13.66 9.41
N ALA A 86 -1.56 -13.41 10.21
CA ALA A 86 -0.96 -14.40 11.10
C ALA A 86 -0.97 -13.94 12.57
N ASP A 87 -0.93 -14.90 13.50
CA ASP A 87 -0.70 -14.61 14.92
C ASP A 87 0.79 -14.35 15.20
N ALA A 88 1.12 -14.00 16.46
CA ALA A 88 2.49 -13.78 16.92
C ALA A 88 3.42 -15.00 16.80
N LYS A 89 2.87 -16.21 16.62
CA LYS A 89 3.63 -17.45 16.40
C LYS A 89 3.80 -17.76 14.91
N GLY A 90 3.24 -16.95 14.02
CA GLY A 90 3.25 -17.15 12.57
C GLY A 90 2.16 -18.10 12.06
N ASN A 91 1.19 -18.51 12.88
CA ASN A 91 0.07 -19.31 12.40
C ASN A 91 -0.88 -18.45 11.59
N VAL A 92 -1.29 -18.95 10.43
CA VAL A 92 -2.24 -18.25 9.56
C VAL A 92 -3.64 -18.28 10.19
N LEU A 93 -4.19 -17.11 10.46
CA LEU A 93 -5.54 -16.91 10.99
C LEU A 93 -6.56 -16.66 9.87
N ALA A 94 -6.16 -15.90 8.84
CA ALA A 94 -7.00 -15.61 7.69
C ALA A 94 -6.16 -15.42 6.42
N ALA A 95 -6.74 -15.77 5.27
CA ALA A 95 -6.18 -15.46 3.96
C ALA A 95 -7.29 -15.23 2.94
N ALA A 96 -7.12 -14.21 2.10
CA ALA A 96 -8.09 -13.83 1.07
C ALA A 96 -7.42 -13.16 -0.13
N LYS A 97 -8.15 -13.13 -1.25
CA LYS A 97 -7.85 -12.30 -2.42
C LYS A 97 -9.04 -11.38 -2.68
N GLY A 98 -8.78 -10.15 -3.12
CA GLY A 98 -9.81 -9.12 -3.25
C GLY A 98 -9.67 -8.30 -4.52
N LYS A 99 -10.82 -7.81 -5.00
CA LYS A 99 -10.97 -6.87 -6.13
C LYS A 99 -10.54 -5.45 -5.79
N SER A 100 -10.76 -5.05 -4.54
CA SER A 100 -10.41 -3.73 -3.99
C SER A 100 -9.80 -3.87 -2.60
N LYS A 101 -9.17 -2.79 -2.11
CA LYS A 101 -8.61 -2.73 -0.75
C LYS A 101 -9.67 -2.89 0.33
N GLU A 102 -10.84 -2.26 0.16
CA GLU A 102 -11.97 -2.37 1.09
C GLU A 102 -12.57 -3.77 1.08
N GLY A 103 -12.78 -4.34 -0.12
CA GLY A 103 -13.34 -5.67 -0.27
C GLY A 103 -12.42 -6.75 0.30
N LEU A 104 -11.10 -6.60 0.14
CA LEU A 104 -10.13 -7.50 0.76
C LEU A 104 -10.15 -7.40 2.28
N ALA A 105 -10.16 -6.18 2.84
CA ALA A 105 -10.26 -5.97 4.28
C ALA A 105 -11.53 -6.60 4.86
N GLU A 106 -12.68 -6.42 4.19
CA GLU A 106 -13.94 -7.01 4.63
C GLU A 106 -13.91 -8.55 4.60
N LEU A 107 -13.32 -9.14 3.56
CA LEU A 107 -13.13 -10.60 3.49
C LEU A 107 -12.24 -11.13 4.63
N ILE A 108 -11.18 -10.40 4.98
CA ILE A 108 -10.31 -10.74 6.11
C ILE A 108 -11.08 -10.63 7.42
N ARG A 109 -11.79 -9.52 7.65
CA ARG A 109 -12.60 -9.29 8.83
C ARG A 109 -13.59 -10.44 9.06
N LEU A 110 -14.31 -10.84 8.02
CA LEU A 110 -15.27 -11.95 8.08
C LEU A 110 -14.62 -13.30 8.39
N LYS A 111 -13.41 -13.55 7.89
CA LYS A 111 -12.66 -14.79 8.14
C LYS A 111 -12.10 -14.87 9.57
N LEU A 112 -11.84 -13.73 10.20
CA LEU A 112 -11.36 -13.64 11.58
C LEU A 112 -12.49 -13.76 12.61
N VAL A 113 -13.75 -13.61 12.20
CA VAL A 113 -14.89 -13.91 13.08
C VAL A 113 -14.87 -15.41 13.40
N PRO A 114 -14.97 -15.82 14.67
CA PRO A 114 -15.10 -17.22 15.04
C PRO A 114 -16.24 -17.84 14.25
N ARG A 115 -15.95 -18.84 13.42
CA ARG A 115 -17.01 -19.66 12.83
C ARG A 115 -17.74 -20.30 14.00
N LYS A 116 -19.05 -20.08 14.08
CA LYS A 116 -19.93 -20.90 14.91
C LYS A 116 -19.59 -22.35 14.55
N GLU A 117 -19.13 -23.14 15.52
CA GLU A 117 -18.83 -24.55 15.30
C GLU A 117 -20.05 -25.19 14.64
N GLY A 118 -19.85 -25.80 13.47
CA GLY A 118 -20.91 -26.57 12.84
C GLY A 118 -21.21 -27.76 13.76
N HIS A 119 -22.46 -27.94 14.15
CA HIS A 119 -22.91 -29.03 15.02
C HIS A 119 -22.90 -30.39 14.29
N GLY A 120 -21.85 -30.71 13.55
CA GLY A 120 -21.62 -31.99 12.84
C GLY A 120 -22.90 -32.58 12.25
N GLU A 121 -23.24 -32.25 11.01
CA GLU A 121 -24.38 -32.89 10.35
C GLU A 121 -24.16 -34.41 10.38
N GLU A 122 -24.99 -35.12 11.14
CA GLU A 122 -24.98 -36.57 11.24
C GLU A 122 -25.30 -37.10 9.85
N SER A 123 -24.30 -37.71 9.20
CA SER A 123 -24.47 -38.33 7.90
C SER A 123 -25.47 -39.47 8.05
N ALA A 124 -26.66 -39.28 7.49
CA ALA A 124 -27.71 -40.30 7.35
C ALA A 124 -27.36 -41.32 6.25
#